data_AF-A0A956BTG5-F1
#
_entry.id   AF-A0A956BTG5-F1
#
_cell.length_a   1.000
_cell.length_b   1.000
_cell.length_c   1.000
_cell.angle_alpha   90.00
_cell.angle_beta   90.00
_cell.angle_gamma   90.00
#
_symmetry.space_group_name_H-M   'P 1'
#
loop_
_entity.id
_entity.type
_entity.pdbx_description
1 polymer ?
#
loop_
_entity_poly.entity_id
_entity_poly.type
_entity_poly.pdbx_seq_one_letter_code
_entity_poly.pdbx_strand_id
1 'polypeptide(L)'
;MSMTRDPRDPAPPSTRTRRSADEARNDILDAAQAAFEQGGPEAVRLKPIAQACGVTHSGVLYHFGSREGLLEALFQRAALALREDTLSAVNGAWVGGRMDVEELLTSVYERVADPSRATLLAYLLAHGRDPFPAANEQGLARIAQGISAFSSGFMKNGKLSDEDAAFGLELMALVMFGDLLVGDHVRARLRDEPVDEQRERFRKRFSALLLAIGGVKEE
;
A
#
# COMPACT_ATOMS: atom_id res chain seq x y z
N MET A 1 48.27 41.36 -37.35
CA MET A 1 47.13 40.70 -38.01
C MET A 1 47.19 39.21 -37.70
N SER A 2 46.05 38.67 -37.24
CA SER A 2 45.63 37.26 -37.25
C SER A 2 46.43 36.21 -36.47
N MET A 3 45.94 35.87 -35.27
CA MET A 3 45.93 34.48 -34.80
C MET A 3 44.59 33.86 -35.21
N THR A 4 44.63 33.03 -36.24
CA THR A 4 43.51 32.21 -36.70
C THR A 4 43.29 31.08 -35.67
N ARG A 5 42.14 31.07 -34.98
CA ARG A 5 41.73 29.90 -34.17
C ARG A 5 41.39 28.74 -35.13
N ASP A 6 42.01 27.58 -34.91
CA ASP A 6 41.73 26.32 -35.62
C ASP A 6 40.29 25.85 -35.32
N PRO A 7 39.45 25.51 -36.31
CA PRO A 7 38.06 25.09 -36.08
C PRO A 7 37.90 23.63 -35.62
N ARG A 8 38.96 22.96 -35.15
CA ARG A 8 38.95 21.51 -34.83
C ARG A 8 39.07 21.18 -33.34
N ASP A 9 38.65 22.09 -32.46
CA ASP A 9 38.44 21.69 -31.05
C ASP A 9 37.14 20.89 -30.94
N PRO A 10 37.17 19.59 -30.56
CA PRO A 10 35.95 18.86 -30.26
C PRO A 10 35.28 19.54 -29.06
N ALA A 11 34.00 19.88 -29.22
CA ALA A 11 33.19 20.42 -28.14
C ALA A 11 33.31 19.51 -26.90
N PRO A 12 33.45 20.08 -25.69
CA PRO A 12 33.55 19.28 -24.48
C PRO A 12 32.34 18.33 -24.39
N PRO A 13 32.53 17.06 -23.98
CA PRO A 13 31.43 16.12 -23.88
C PRO A 13 30.37 16.75 -22.97
N SER A 14 29.18 17.02 -23.54
CA SER A 14 28.07 17.50 -22.73
C SER A 14 27.85 16.45 -21.66
N THR A 15 28.08 16.81 -20.41
CA THR A 15 27.59 16.08 -19.26
C THR A 15 26.08 16.11 -19.37
N ARG A 16 25.50 15.14 -20.11
CA ARG A 16 24.12 14.73 -19.91
C ARG A 16 24.10 14.31 -18.46
N THR A 17 23.68 15.22 -17.59
CA THR A 17 23.41 14.95 -16.19
C THR A 17 22.54 13.72 -16.21
N ARG A 18 23.13 12.56 -15.89
CA ARG A 18 22.36 11.34 -15.71
C ARG A 18 21.28 11.73 -14.72
N ARG A 19 20.01 11.54 -15.08
CA ARG A 19 18.93 11.52 -14.08
C ARG A 19 19.45 10.75 -12.88
N SER A 20 19.20 11.24 -11.67
CA SER A 20 19.66 10.52 -10.49
C SER A 20 19.09 9.09 -10.54
N ALA A 21 19.83 8.11 -10.02
CA ALA A 21 19.38 6.72 -10.05
C ALA A 21 17.99 6.55 -9.40
N ASP A 22 17.66 7.42 -8.44
CA ASP A 22 16.39 7.47 -7.74
C ASP A 22 15.25 8.05 -8.61
N GLU A 23 15.52 9.12 -9.38
CA GLU A 23 14.57 9.65 -10.37
C GLU A 23 14.19 8.59 -11.41
N ALA A 24 15.19 7.89 -11.96
CA ALA A 24 14.94 6.83 -12.94
C ALA A 24 14.12 5.67 -12.33
N ARG A 25 14.41 5.30 -11.08
CA ARG A 25 13.65 4.27 -10.36
C ARG A 25 12.18 4.68 -10.17
N ASN A 26 11.92 5.93 -9.81
CA ASN A 26 10.57 6.45 -9.61
C ASN A 26 9.80 6.57 -10.94
N ASP A 27 10.44 7.08 -12.01
CA ASP A 27 9.86 7.12 -13.36
C ASP A 27 9.39 5.73 -13.82
N ILE A 28 10.19 4.70 -13.53
CA ILE A 28 9.85 3.31 -13.88
C ILE A 28 8.65 2.81 -13.07
N LEU A 29 8.59 3.11 -11.77
CA LEU A 29 7.46 2.72 -10.93
C LEU A 29 6.18 3.45 -11.34
N ASP A 30 6.25 4.70 -11.76
CA ASP A 30 5.09 5.45 -12.28
C ASP A 30 4.57 4.84 -13.59
N ALA A 31 5.46 4.51 -14.52
CA ALA A 31 5.08 3.82 -15.74
C ALA A 31 4.51 2.41 -15.47
N ALA A 32 5.07 1.70 -14.49
CA ALA A 32 4.56 0.39 -14.07
C ALA A 32 3.15 0.50 -13.44
N GLN A 33 2.91 1.51 -12.61
CA GLN A 33 1.59 1.79 -12.04
C GLN A 33 0.57 2.06 -13.15
N ALA A 34 0.89 2.95 -14.09
CA ALA A 34 -0.01 3.27 -15.19
C ALA A 34 -0.33 2.04 -16.06
N ALA A 35 0.67 1.18 -16.31
CA ALA A 35 0.44 -0.08 -17.03
C ALA A 35 -0.45 -1.03 -16.21
N PHE A 36 -0.21 -1.14 -14.91
CA PHE A 36 -1.01 -1.98 -14.01
C PHE A 36 -2.48 -1.53 -13.97
N GLU A 37 -2.74 -0.23 -13.87
CA GLU A 37 -4.10 0.32 -13.86
C GLU A 37 -4.85 0.06 -15.17
N GLN A 38 -4.13 -0.04 -16.30
CA GLN A 38 -4.72 -0.29 -17.62
C GLN A 38 -5.06 -1.77 -17.87
N GLY A 39 -4.30 -2.71 -17.32
CA GLY A 39 -4.43 -4.12 -17.70
C GLY A 39 -3.95 -5.13 -16.67
N GLY A 40 -3.85 -4.72 -15.41
CA GLY A 40 -3.42 -5.55 -14.30
C GLY A 40 -1.97 -6.02 -14.41
N PRO A 41 -1.60 -7.12 -13.71
CA PRO A 41 -0.23 -7.63 -13.68
C PRO A 41 0.36 -7.87 -15.08
N GLU A 42 -0.42 -8.42 -16.02
CA GLU A 42 0.02 -8.81 -17.36
C GLU A 42 0.42 -7.63 -18.26
N ALA A 43 -0.09 -6.44 -17.97
CA ALA A 43 0.29 -5.20 -18.67
C ALA A 43 1.64 -4.65 -18.21
N VAL A 44 2.10 -5.01 -17.00
CA VAL A 44 3.40 -4.60 -16.47
C VAL A 44 4.51 -5.38 -17.16
N ARG A 45 5.05 -4.83 -18.26
CA ARG A 45 6.08 -5.46 -19.09
C ARG A 45 7.33 -4.59 -19.13
N LEU A 46 8.49 -5.18 -18.82
CA LEU A 46 9.76 -4.46 -18.69
C LEU A 46 10.14 -3.66 -19.95
N LYS A 47 9.96 -4.23 -21.14
CA LYS A 47 10.36 -3.59 -22.40
C LYS A 47 9.50 -2.35 -22.75
N PRO A 48 8.16 -2.42 -22.76
CA PRO A 48 7.31 -1.24 -22.91
C PRO A 48 7.57 -0.16 -21.85
N ILE A 49 7.75 -0.55 -20.59
CA ILE A 49 8.04 0.38 -19.50
C ILE A 49 9.39 1.09 -19.71
N ALA A 50 10.43 0.34 -20.07
CA ALA A 50 11.74 0.90 -20.39
C ALA A 50 11.65 1.96 -21.49
N GLN A 51 10.90 1.66 -22.55
CA GLN A 51 10.66 2.57 -23.67
C GLN A 51 9.93 3.85 -23.23
N ALA A 52 8.87 3.72 -22.41
CA ALA A 52 8.11 4.85 -21.90
C ALA A 52 8.95 5.80 -21.04
N CYS A 53 9.87 5.25 -20.22
CA CYS A 53 10.73 6.05 -19.34
C CYS A 53 12.00 6.59 -20.03
N GLY A 54 12.29 6.15 -21.27
CA GLY A 54 13.52 6.50 -21.98
C GLY A 54 14.78 5.83 -21.41
N VAL A 55 14.63 4.66 -20.79
CA VAL A 55 15.72 3.85 -20.23
C VAL A 55 15.90 2.55 -21.02
N THR A 56 17.02 1.85 -20.80
CA THR A 56 17.24 0.54 -21.42
C THR A 56 16.55 -0.57 -20.62
N HIS A 57 16.23 -1.68 -21.29
CA HIS A 57 15.70 -2.88 -20.60
C HIS A 57 16.64 -3.35 -19.48
N SER A 58 17.96 -3.34 -19.74
CA SER A 58 18.97 -3.65 -18.73
C SER A 58 18.98 -2.63 -17.57
N GLY A 59 18.64 -1.38 -17.83
CA GLY A 59 18.46 -0.36 -16.79
C GLY A 59 17.31 -0.69 -15.85
N VAL A 60 16.17 -1.15 -16.39
CA VAL A 60 15.05 -1.60 -15.55
C VAL A 60 15.45 -2.83 -14.74
N LEU A 61 16.08 -3.83 -15.36
CA LEU A 61 16.58 -5.02 -14.65
C LEU A 61 17.61 -4.68 -13.56
N TYR A 62 18.44 -3.65 -13.77
CA TYR A 62 19.38 -3.20 -12.76
C TYR A 62 18.68 -2.71 -11.48
N HIS A 63 17.54 -2.02 -11.62
CA HIS A 63 16.79 -1.49 -10.47
C HIS A 63 15.90 -2.53 -9.77
N PHE A 64 15.32 -3.46 -10.53
CA PHE A 64 14.24 -4.32 -10.04
C PHE A 64 14.54 -5.83 -10.12
N GLY A 65 15.63 -6.23 -10.80
CA GLY A 65 16.06 -7.61 -10.97
C GLY A 65 15.20 -8.43 -11.94
N SER A 66 13.87 -8.30 -11.85
CA SER A 66 12.90 -9.02 -12.66
C SER A 66 11.59 -8.23 -12.80
N ARG A 67 10.65 -8.76 -13.61
CA ARG A 67 9.28 -8.22 -13.68
C ARG A 67 8.56 -8.38 -12.35
N GLU A 68 8.74 -9.52 -11.70
CA GLU A 68 8.16 -9.82 -10.40
C GLU A 68 8.74 -8.89 -9.33
N GLY A 69 10.04 -8.58 -9.38
CA GLY A 69 10.67 -7.59 -8.51
C GLY A 69 10.15 -6.16 -8.73
N LEU A 70 9.78 -5.81 -9.97
CA LEU A 70 9.10 -4.54 -10.26
C LEU A 70 7.68 -4.51 -9.66
N LEU A 71 6.93 -5.61 -9.76
CA LEU A 71 5.61 -5.73 -9.14
C LEU A 71 5.66 -5.72 -7.61
N GLU A 72 6.67 -6.35 -7.00
CA GLU A 72 6.95 -6.27 -5.56
C GLU A 72 7.24 -4.84 -5.13
N ALA A 73 8.12 -4.14 -5.86
CA ALA A 73 8.44 -2.75 -5.58
C ALA A 73 7.21 -1.82 -5.75
N LEU A 74 6.34 -2.12 -6.71
CA LEU A 74 5.08 -1.41 -6.91
C LEU A 74 4.14 -1.60 -5.71
N PHE A 75 4.00 -2.85 -5.24
CA PHE A 75 3.21 -3.15 -4.04
C PHE A 75 3.78 -2.45 -2.80
N GLN A 76 5.09 -2.53 -2.58
CA GLN A 76 5.75 -1.92 -1.44
C GLN A 76 5.56 -0.40 -1.42
N ARG A 77 5.63 0.27 -2.58
CA ARG A 77 5.36 1.70 -2.68
C ARG A 77 3.93 2.04 -2.25
N ALA A 78 2.94 1.25 -2.72
CA ALA A 78 1.54 1.45 -2.34
C ALA A 78 1.28 1.14 -0.86
N ALA A 79 1.94 0.12 -0.31
CA ALA A 79 1.84 -0.26 1.10
C ALA A 79 2.43 0.80 2.03
N LEU A 80 3.54 1.44 1.63
CA LEU A 80 4.15 2.54 2.39
C LEU A 80 3.23 3.76 2.45
N ALA A 81 2.64 4.17 1.32
CA ALA A 81 1.69 5.27 1.28
C ALA A 81 0.47 4.98 2.17
N LEU A 82 -0.10 3.78 2.07
CA LEU A 82 -1.22 3.35 2.91
C LEU A 82 -0.88 3.38 4.40
N ARG A 83 0.34 2.96 4.78
CA ARG A 83 0.80 3.00 6.16
C ARG A 83 0.85 4.45 6.67
N GLU A 84 1.39 5.36 5.87
CA GLU A 84 1.48 6.79 6.22
C GLU A 84 0.09 7.42 6.35
N ASP A 85 -0.81 7.14 5.41
CA ASP A 85 -2.19 7.61 5.46
C ASP A 85 -2.94 7.05 6.67
N THR A 86 -2.73 5.77 7.00
CA THR A 86 -3.33 5.12 8.18
C THR A 86 -2.83 5.76 9.46
N LEU A 87 -1.51 5.99 9.58
CA LEU A 87 -0.95 6.66 10.76
C LEU A 87 -1.47 8.11 10.88
N SER A 88 -1.64 8.81 9.76
CA SER A 88 -2.21 10.16 9.74
C SER A 88 -3.69 10.16 10.13
N ALA A 89 -4.48 9.21 9.63
CA ALA A 89 -5.89 9.04 9.98
C ALA A 89 -6.06 8.68 11.46
N VAL A 90 -5.22 7.77 11.97
CA VAL A 90 -5.15 7.48 13.40
C VAL A 90 -4.88 8.78 14.13
N ASN A 91 -3.85 9.56 13.80
CA ASN A 91 -3.55 10.83 14.50
C ASN A 91 -4.67 11.90 14.37
N GLY A 92 -5.40 11.94 13.26
CA GLY A 92 -6.43 12.93 12.97
C GLY A 92 -7.80 12.63 13.59
N ALA A 93 -8.12 11.35 13.82
CA ALA A 93 -9.38 10.91 14.45
C ALA A 93 -9.50 11.31 15.94
N TRP A 94 -8.48 11.98 16.50
CA TRP A 94 -8.47 12.48 17.87
C TRP A 94 -8.77 13.98 17.90
N VAL A 95 -10.06 14.34 17.86
CA VAL A 95 -10.50 15.73 18.10
C VAL A 95 -11.22 15.79 19.45
N GLY A 96 -10.73 16.62 20.36
CA GLY A 96 -11.42 16.91 21.63
C GLY A 96 -11.41 15.81 22.69
N GLY A 97 -10.48 14.83 22.61
CA GLY A 97 -10.29 13.80 23.64
C GLY A 97 -11.20 12.58 23.55
N ARG A 98 -11.90 12.39 22.42
CA ARG A 98 -12.61 11.15 22.05
C ARG A 98 -12.09 10.67 20.70
N MET A 99 -11.87 9.36 20.57
CA MET A 99 -11.66 8.71 19.28
C MET A 99 -12.98 8.07 18.86
N ASP A 100 -13.47 8.44 17.68
CA ASP A 100 -14.49 7.66 17.01
C ASP A 100 -13.81 6.49 16.31
N VAL A 101 -13.86 5.33 16.95
CA VAL A 101 -13.22 4.10 16.45
C VAL A 101 -13.96 3.58 15.22
N GLU A 102 -15.28 3.77 15.13
CA GLU A 102 -16.07 3.37 13.97
C GLU A 102 -15.67 4.22 12.75
N GLU A 103 -15.52 5.53 12.93
CA GLU A 103 -15.02 6.43 11.90
C GLU A 103 -13.58 6.08 11.50
N LEU A 104 -12.69 5.85 12.46
CA LEU A 104 -11.31 5.44 12.18
C LEU A 104 -11.28 4.15 11.35
N LEU A 105 -11.99 3.10 11.78
CA LEU A 105 -12.04 1.81 11.10
C LEU A 105 -12.65 1.93 9.70
N THR A 106 -13.73 2.72 9.54
CA THR A 106 -14.33 3.01 8.24
C THR A 106 -13.32 3.69 7.32
N SER A 107 -12.60 4.67 7.85
CA SER A 107 -11.60 5.41 7.11
C SER A 107 -10.39 4.54 6.71
N VAL A 108 -9.99 3.59 7.56
CA VAL A 108 -8.96 2.58 7.23
C VAL A 108 -9.48 1.66 6.15
N TYR A 109 -10.71 1.16 6.28
CA TYR A 109 -11.33 0.30 5.29
C TYR A 109 -11.33 1.00 3.92
N GLU A 110 -11.80 2.24 3.81
CA GLU A 110 -11.83 2.98 2.54
C GLU A 110 -10.44 3.18 1.94
N ARG A 111 -9.43 3.45 2.78
CA ARG A 111 -8.05 3.62 2.33
C ARG A 111 -7.38 2.33 1.93
N VAL A 112 -7.73 1.20 2.52
CA VAL A 112 -7.20 -0.15 2.20
C VAL A 112 -7.97 -0.79 1.04
N ALA A 113 -9.23 -0.43 0.86
CA ALA A 113 -10.13 -0.99 -0.14
C ALA A 113 -9.85 -0.49 -1.57
N ASP A 114 -8.70 -0.89 -2.10
CA ASP A 114 -8.36 -0.73 -3.52
C ASP A 114 -8.27 -2.12 -4.17
N PRO A 115 -9.21 -2.44 -5.08
CA PRO A 115 -9.18 -3.68 -5.85
C PRO A 115 -7.86 -3.91 -6.60
N SER A 116 -7.19 -2.84 -7.04
CA SER A 116 -5.91 -2.90 -7.75
C SER A 116 -4.81 -3.48 -6.86
N ARG A 117 -4.70 -2.99 -5.61
CA ARG A 117 -3.74 -3.53 -4.63
C ARG A 117 -4.08 -4.96 -4.22
N ALA A 118 -5.36 -5.28 -4.00
CA ALA A 118 -5.76 -6.65 -3.67
C ALA A 118 -5.40 -7.62 -4.80
N THR A 119 -5.63 -7.21 -6.06
CA THR A 119 -5.25 -7.96 -7.25
C THR A 119 -3.74 -8.16 -7.34
N LEU A 120 -2.95 -7.09 -7.11
CA LEU A 120 -1.49 -7.16 -7.11
C LEU A 120 -0.96 -8.11 -6.02
N LEU A 121 -1.51 -8.01 -4.81
CA LEU A 121 -1.13 -8.89 -3.71
C LEU A 121 -1.46 -10.36 -4.03
N ALA A 122 -2.69 -10.63 -4.46
CA ALA A 122 -3.10 -11.99 -4.81
C ALA A 122 -2.23 -12.57 -5.93
N TYR A 123 -1.88 -11.76 -6.94
CA TYR A 123 -0.97 -12.16 -8.00
C TYR A 123 0.41 -12.54 -7.46
N LEU A 124 1.02 -11.68 -6.63
CA LEU A 124 2.35 -11.92 -6.06
C LEU A 124 2.38 -13.20 -5.21
N LEU A 125 1.41 -13.35 -4.31
CA LEU A 125 1.31 -14.52 -3.44
C LEU A 125 1.08 -15.81 -4.23
N ALA A 126 0.24 -15.77 -5.27
CA ALA A 126 0.02 -16.92 -6.16
C ALA A 126 1.28 -17.34 -6.93
N HIS A 127 2.24 -16.43 -7.11
CA HIS A 127 3.55 -16.70 -7.74
C HIS A 127 4.66 -16.95 -6.72
N GLY A 128 4.31 -17.20 -5.44
CA GLY A 128 5.29 -17.49 -4.38
C GLY A 128 6.16 -16.30 -3.99
N ARG A 129 5.68 -15.08 -4.23
CA ARG A 129 6.34 -13.83 -3.85
C ARG A 129 5.61 -13.22 -2.67
N ASP A 130 6.29 -13.12 -1.53
CA ASP A 130 5.78 -12.39 -0.36
C ASP A 130 6.30 -10.96 -0.41
N PRO A 131 5.43 -9.97 -0.67
CA PRO A 131 5.86 -8.58 -0.80
C PRO A 131 5.86 -7.84 0.54
N PHE A 132 5.44 -8.48 1.64
CA PHE A 132 5.44 -7.86 2.95
C PHE A 132 6.85 -7.83 3.56
N PRO A 133 7.24 -6.72 4.20
CA PRO A 133 8.50 -6.67 4.91
C PRO A 133 8.46 -7.61 6.12
N ALA A 134 9.63 -8.11 6.51
CA ALA A 134 9.75 -8.93 7.70
C ALA A 134 9.28 -8.19 8.96
N ALA A 135 8.85 -8.91 10.00
CA ALA A 135 8.27 -8.31 11.21
C ALA A 135 9.20 -7.30 11.91
N ASN A 136 10.52 -7.49 11.79
CA ASN A 136 11.56 -6.59 12.31
C ASN A 136 11.79 -5.34 11.43
N GLU A 137 11.29 -5.33 10.19
CA GLU A 137 11.47 -4.26 9.20
C GLU A 137 10.21 -3.40 9.07
N GLN A 138 9.89 -2.62 10.11
CA GLN A 138 8.87 -1.54 10.07
C GLN A 138 7.48 -1.90 9.44
N GLY A 139 7.09 -3.19 9.43
CA GLY A 139 5.85 -3.68 8.86
C GLY A 139 4.64 -3.55 9.81
N LEU A 140 3.73 -4.53 9.76
CA LEU A 140 2.48 -4.55 10.54
C LEU A 140 2.70 -4.46 12.07
N ALA A 141 3.81 -5.00 12.57
CA ALA A 141 4.16 -4.95 14.00
C ALA A 141 4.30 -3.51 14.53
N ARG A 142 4.80 -2.56 13.71
CA ARG A 142 4.89 -1.15 14.12
C ARG A 142 3.51 -0.48 14.20
N ILE A 143 2.59 -0.88 13.34
CA ILE A 143 1.21 -0.40 13.38
C ILE A 143 0.53 -0.90 14.66
N ALA A 144 0.66 -2.20 14.98
CA ALA A 144 0.14 -2.77 16.22
C ALA A 144 0.72 -2.12 17.48
N GLN A 145 2.04 -1.89 17.51
CA GLN A 145 2.71 -1.17 18.60
C GLN A 145 2.20 0.27 18.74
N GLY A 146 1.99 0.96 17.62
CA GLY A 146 1.36 2.28 17.60
C GLY A 146 -0.02 2.22 18.27
N ILE A 147 -0.91 1.34 17.79
CA ILE A 147 -2.26 1.16 18.32
C ILE A 147 -2.23 0.87 19.84
N SER A 148 -1.41 -0.07 20.29
CA SER A 148 -1.27 -0.42 21.72
C SER A 148 -0.74 0.76 22.57
N ALA A 149 0.32 1.42 22.11
CA ALA A 149 0.91 2.57 22.82
C ALA A 149 -0.11 3.70 22.97
N PHE A 150 -0.90 3.96 21.93
CA PHE A 150 -1.96 4.98 21.97
C PHE A 150 -3.12 4.56 22.89
N SER A 151 -3.50 3.28 22.94
CA SER A 151 -4.56 2.79 23.84
C SER A 151 -4.23 2.96 25.33
N SER A 152 -2.94 2.83 25.68
CA SER A 152 -2.43 2.84 27.05
C SER A 152 -2.57 4.21 27.74
N GLY A 153 -2.66 5.28 26.97
CA GLY A 153 -2.72 6.66 27.48
C GLY A 153 -4.12 7.13 27.89
N PHE A 154 -5.18 6.43 27.48
CA PHE A 154 -6.53 7.03 27.46
C PHE A 154 -7.67 6.11 27.90
N MET A 155 -7.49 4.79 27.91
CA MET A 155 -8.52 3.88 28.44
C MET A 155 -8.58 3.95 29.97
N LYS A 156 -9.71 4.42 30.50
CA LYS A 156 -9.96 4.53 31.96
C LYS A 156 -9.94 3.18 32.70
N ASN A 157 -10.21 2.06 32.01
CA ASN A 157 -10.41 0.73 32.60
C ASN A 157 -9.56 -0.40 31.98
N GLY A 158 -8.36 -0.09 31.48
CA GLY A 158 -7.38 -1.12 31.05
C GLY A 158 -6.62 -0.73 29.79
N LYS A 159 -5.41 -1.27 29.63
CA LYS A 159 -4.56 -1.09 28.44
C LYS A 159 -4.90 -2.16 27.41
N LEU A 160 -5.01 -1.82 26.12
CA LEU A 160 -5.05 -2.85 25.06
C LEU A 160 -3.67 -3.49 25.07
N SER A 161 -3.61 -4.81 25.25
CA SER A 161 -2.31 -5.49 25.21
C SER A 161 -1.73 -5.43 23.80
N ASP A 162 -0.40 -5.56 23.68
CA ASP A 162 0.25 -5.66 22.37
C ASP A 162 -0.28 -6.87 21.58
N GLU A 163 -0.66 -7.94 22.29
CA GLU A 163 -1.26 -9.15 21.74
C GLU A 163 -2.67 -8.88 21.18
N ASP A 164 -3.53 -8.20 21.92
CA ASP A 164 -4.88 -7.84 21.44
C ASP A 164 -4.84 -6.87 20.27
N ALA A 165 -3.89 -5.91 20.28
CA ALA A 165 -3.67 -5.00 19.18
C ALA A 165 -3.18 -5.73 17.93
N ALA A 166 -2.24 -6.68 18.08
CA ALA A 166 -1.76 -7.51 16.99
C ALA A 166 -2.89 -8.40 16.43
N PHE A 167 -3.67 -9.05 17.30
CA PHE A 167 -4.79 -9.88 16.92
C PHE A 167 -5.88 -9.09 16.18
N GLY A 168 -6.24 -7.91 16.67
CA GLY A 168 -7.21 -7.03 16.00
C GLY A 168 -6.71 -6.60 14.62
N LEU A 169 -5.43 -6.25 14.49
CA LEU A 169 -4.82 -5.90 13.20
C LEU A 169 -4.77 -7.10 12.24
N GLU A 170 -4.44 -8.29 12.73
CA GLU A 170 -4.44 -9.53 11.97
C GLU A 170 -5.85 -9.85 11.45
N LEU A 171 -6.85 -9.85 12.34
CA LEU A 171 -8.24 -10.08 11.99
C LEU A 171 -8.72 -9.05 10.95
N MET A 172 -8.38 -7.78 11.15
CA MET A 172 -8.71 -6.72 10.19
C MET A 172 -8.05 -6.96 8.83
N ALA A 173 -6.76 -7.27 8.79
CA ALA A 173 -6.05 -7.56 7.55
C ALA A 173 -6.68 -8.74 6.80
N LEU A 174 -6.92 -9.87 7.49
CA LEU A 174 -7.51 -11.07 6.89
C LEU A 174 -8.92 -10.81 6.35
N VAL A 175 -9.77 -10.15 7.14
CA VAL A 175 -11.15 -9.84 6.74
C VAL A 175 -11.17 -8.87 5.57
N MET A 176 -10.34 -7.82 5.59
CA MET A 176 -10.29 -6.85 4.49
C MET A 176 -9.84 -7.49 3.17
N PHE A 177 -8.75 -8.27 3.19
CA PHE A 177 -8.30 -8.94 1.97
C PHE A 177 -9.30 -9.98 1.47
N GLY A 178 -9.90 -10.76 2.37
CA GLY A 178 -10.98 -11.67 2.01
C GLY A 178 -12.16 -10.94 1.37
N ASP A 179 -12.58 -9.82 1.97
CA ASP A 179 -13.70 -9.04 1.47
C ASP A 179 -13.40 -8.39 0.10
N LEU A 180 -12.18 -7.89 -0.10
CA LEU A 180 -11.76 -7.30 -1.38
C LEU A 180 -11.65 -8.32 -2.51
N LEU A 181 -11.17 -9.52 -2.21
CA LEU A 181 -10.94 -10.54 -3.23
C LEU A 181 -12.21 -11.31 -3.59
N VAL A 182 -13.01 -11.69 -2.58
CA VAL A 182 -14.15 -12.60 -2.77
C VAL A 182 -15.47 -12.08 -2.22
N GLY A 183 -15.48 -10.96 -1.49
CA GLY A 183 -16.65 -10.48 -0.75
C GLY A 183 -17.90 -10.29 -1.62
N ASP A 184 -17.77 -9.63 -2.75
CA ASP A 184 -18.92 -9.40 -3.67
C ASP A 184 -19.44 -10.70 -4.29
N HIS A 185 -18.53 -11.63 -4.61
CA HIS A 185 -18.89 -12.94 -5.14
C HIS A 185 -19.69 -13.77 -4.13
N VAL A 186 -19.33 -13.66 -2.86
CA VAL A 186 -20.00 -14.29 -1.73
C VAL A 186 -21.37 -13.63 -1.49
N ARG A 187 -21.43 -12.30 -1.37
CA ARG A 187 -22.67 -11.53 -1.13
C ARG A 187 -23.74 -11.77 -2.19
N ALA A 188 -23.34 -11.80 -3.46
CA ALA A 188 -24.24 -12.08 -4.58
C ALA A 188 -24.91 -13.47 -4.52
N ARG A 189 -24.42 -14.38 -3.66
CA ARG A 189 -24.94 -15.74 -3.49
C ARG A 189 -25.54 -16.02 -2.11
N LEU A 190 -25.29 -15.15 -1.13
CA LEU A 190 -25.78 -15.34 0.23
C LEU A 190 -27.22 -14.89 0.43
N ARG A 191 -27.61 -13.77 -0.19
CA ARG A 191 -28.92 -13.12 0.00
C ARG A 191 -29.39 -12.49 -1.29
N ASP A 192 -30.72 -12.44 -1.45
CA ASP A 192 -31.39 -11.72 -2.54
C ASP A 192 -31.54 -10.24 -2.17
N GLU A 193 -30.41 -9.55 -2.01
CA GLU A 193 -30.29 -8.13 -1.63
C GLU A 193 -29.14 -7.47 -2.41
N PRO A 194 -29.18 -6.15 -2.68
CA PRO A 194 -28.08 -5.45 -3.33
C PRO A 194 -26.73 -5.65 -2.62
N VAL A 195 -25.67 -5.92 -3.39
CA VAL A 195 -24.31 -6.21 -2.84
C VAL A 195 -23.79 -5.06 -2.00
N ASP A 196 -24.05 -3.80 -2.39
CA ASP A 196 -23.57 -2.62 -1.66
C ASP A 196 -24.20 -2.49 -0.27
N GLU A 197 -25.50 -2.76 -0.13
CA GLU A 197 -26.19 -2.77 1.17
C GLU A 197 -25.65 -3.90 2.07
N GLN A 198 -25.41 -5.07 1.49
CA GLN A 198 -24.78 -6.19 2.19
C GLN A 198 -23.36 -5.83 2.65
N ARG A 199 -22.62 -5.07 1.85
CA ARG A 199 -21.26 -4.59 2.16
C ARG A 199 -21.24 -3.59 3.30
N GLU A 200 -22.09 -2.56 3.26
CA GLU A 200 -22.19 -1.56 4.31
C GLU A 200 -22.54 -2.21 5.65
N ARG A 201 -23.54 -3.09 5.66
CA ARG A 201 -23.95 -3.83 6.85
C ARG A 201 -22.85 -4.76 7.39
N PHE A 202 -22.08 -5.39 6.50
CA PHE A 202 -20.92 -6.21 6.90
C PHE A 202 -19.86 -5.37 7.59
N ARG A 203 -19.48 -4.22 7.00
CA ARG A 203 -18.50 -3.28 7.57
C ARG A 203 -18.92 -2.82 8.96
N LYS A 204 -20.18 -2.36 9.11
CA LYS A 204 -20.72 -1.90 10.39
C LYS A 204 -20.65 -2.97 11.48
N ARG A 205 -21.06 -4.21 11.17
CA ARG A 205 -21.00 -5.33 12.12
C ARG A 205 -19.57 -5.72 12.46
N PHE A 206 -18.66 -5.67 11.48
CA PHE A 206 -17.26 -5.97 11.70
C PHE A 206 -16.58 -4.94 12.61
N SER A 207 -16.85 -3.65 12.42
CA SER A 207 -16.36 -2.59 13.31
C SER A 207 -16.81 -2.82 14.76
N ALA A 208 -18.09 -3.13 14.98
CA ALA A 208 -18.61 -3.45 16.31
C ALA A 208 -17.94 -4.69 16.95
N LEU A 209 -17.61 -5.71 16.15
CA LEU A 209 -16.88 -6.89 16.63
C LEU A 209 -15.44 -6.56 17.04
N LEU A 210 -14.71 -5.76 16.24
CA LEU A 210 -13.37 -5.32 16.58
C LEU A 210 -13.34 -4.51 17.88
N LEU A 211 -14.33 -3.62 18.07
CA LEU A 211 -14.50 -2.85 19.30
C LEU A 211 -14.73 -3.74 20.53
N ALA A 212 -15.58 -4.77 20.39
CA ALA A 212 -15.86 -5.71 21.47
C ALA A 212 -14.62 -6.52 21.87
N ILE A 213 -13.77 -6.90 20.90
CA ILE A 213 -12.50 -7.60 21.14
C ILE A 213 -11.52 -6.70 21.92
N GLY A 214 -11.47 -5.41 21.61
CA GLY A 214 -10.59 -4.45 22.29
C GLY A 214 -11.04 -4.03 23.70
N GLY A 215 -12.13 -4.59 24.23
CA GLY A 215 -12.66 -4.24 25.55
C GLY A 215 -13.27 -2.83 25.62
N VAL A 216 -13.46 -2.15 24.49
CA VAL A 216 -14.08 -0.83 24.40
C VAL A 216 -15.59 -1.02 24.46
N LYS A 217 -16.20 -0.83 25.63
CA LYS A 217 -17.66 -0.70 25.73
C LYS A 217 -18.04 0.71 25.32
N GLU A 218 -18.95 0.84 24.35
CA GLU A 218 -19.67 2.08 24.12
C GLU A 218 -20.48 2.42 25.38
N GLU A 219 -20.18 3.57 25.99
CA GLU A 219 -20.99 4.20 27.06
C GLU A 219 -22.10 5.06 26.48
#